data_AF-A0A7C1TST8-F1
#
_entry.id   AF-A0A7C1TST8-F1
#
_cell.length_a   1.000
_cell.length_b   1.000
_cell.length_c   1.000
_cell.angle_alpha   90.00
_cell.angle_beta   90.00
_cell.angle_gamma   90.00
#
_symmetry.space_group_name_H-M   'P 1'
#
loop_
_entity.id
_entity.type
_entity.pdbx_description
1 polymer ?
#
loop_
_entity_poly.entity_id
_entity_poly.type
_entity_poly.pdbx_seq_one_letter_code
_entity_poly.pdbx_strand_id
1 'polypeptide(L)' 'MKTLRASDPGFDAGLKAMLSAKRAASVDVREAVSGILADVEKNGDAALIALTSRFDGFDLTPETLRV' A
#
# COMPACT_ATOMS: atom_id res chain seq x y z
N MET A 1 6.60 13.02 -16.11
CA MET A 1 7.70 12.50 -15.28
C MET A 1 8.66 13.63 -14.99
N LYS A 2 8.98 13.93 -13.72
CA LYS A 2 9.89 15.02 -13.36
C LYS A 2 11.33 14.56 -13.56
N THR A 3 12.08 15.25 -14.41
CA THR A 3 13.50 14.97 -14.67
C THR A 3 14.37 15.97 -13.91
N LEU A 4 15.35 15.48 -13.15
CA LEU A 4 16.32 16.31 -12.42
C LEU A 4 17.67 16.26 -13.14
N ARG A 5 18.35 17.41 -13.26
CA ARG A 5 19.72 17.49 -13.79
C ARG A 5 20.69 17.80 -12.67
N ALA A 6 21.76 17.01 -12.55
CA ALA A 6 22.77 17.17 -11.50
C ALA A 6 23.53 18.51 -11.56
N SER A 7 23.52 19.19 -12.71
CA SER A 7 24.14 20.50 -12.91
C SER A 7 23.31 21.67 -12.41
N ASP A 8 22.02 21.48 -12.13
CA ASP A 8 21.12 22.58 -11.79
C ASP A 8 21.31 22.97 -10.32
N PRO A 9 21.42 24.28 -9.97
CA PRO A 9 21.56 24.74 -8.58
C PRO A 9 20.45 24.26 -7.62
N GLY A 10 19.28 23.90 -8.16
CA GLY A 10 18.15 23.36 -7.39
C GLY A 10 18.12 21.84 -7.26
N PHE A 11 19.15 21.13 -7.76
CA PHE A 11 19.16 19.66 -7.80
C PHE A 11 18.99 19.02 -6.43
N ASP A 12 19.79 19.43 -5.43
CA ASP A 12 19.78 18.83 -4.10
C ASP A 12 18.41 18.96 -3.41
N ALA A 13 17.78 20.14 -3.53
CA ALA A 13 16.44 20.37 -2.99
C ALA A 13 15.39 19.51 -3.71
N GLY A 14 15.47 19.42 -5.06
CA GLY A 14 14.58 18.60 -5.87
C GLY A 14 14.72 17.11 -5.59
N LEU A 15 15.95 16.62 -5.41
CA LEU A 15 16.26 15.23 -5.09
C LEU A 15 15.74 14.86 -3.69
N LYS A 16 15.99 15.72 -2.69
CA LYS A 16 15.49 15.52 -1.32
C LYS A 16 13.96 15.43 -1.29
N ALA A 17 13.26 16.32 -2.01
CA ALA A 17 11.81 16.27 -2.11
C ALA A 17 11.31 14.96 -2.75
N MET A 18 11.96 14.52 -3.83
CA MET A 18 11.59 13.27 -4.52
C MET A 18 11.80 12.04 -3.62
N LEU A 19 12.92 11.97 -2.91
CA LEU A 19 13.22 10.87 -1.98
C LEU A 19 12.27 10.85 -0.79
N SER A 20 11.94 12.02 -0.22
CA SER A 20 10.97 12.13 0.86
C SER A 20 9.56 11.68 0.44
N ALA A 21 9.11 12.05 -0.76
CA ALA A 21 7.82 11.61 -1.29
C ALA A 21 7.74 10.08 -1.42
N LYS A 22 8.81 9.44 -1.93
CA LYS A 22 8.90 7.97 -2.00
C LYS A 22 8.83 7.32 -0.61
N ARG A 23 9.50 7.91 0.40
CA ARG A 23 9.45 7.42 1.78
C ARG A 23 8.06 7.59 2.40
N ALA A 24 7.38 8.71 2.16
CA ALA A 24 6.02 8.92 2.66
C ALA A 24 5.05 7.85 2.13
N ALA A 25 5.10 7.55 0.82
CA ALA A 25 4.29 6.47 0.25
C ALA A 25 4.62 5.09 0.85
N SER A 26 5.89 4.82 1.17
CA SER A 26 6.26 3.55 1.82
C SER A 26 5.76 3.43 3.27
N VAL A 27 5.61 4.56 3.98
CA VAL A 27 5.04 4.58 5.34
C VAL A 27 3.53 4.33 5.26
N ASP A 28 2.83 4.99 4.35
CA ASP A 28 1.39 4.81 4.13
C ASP A 28 1.05 3.34 3.80
N VAL A 29 1.79 2.73 2.85
CA VAL A 29 1.62 1.31 2.51
C VAL A 29 1.90 0.41 3.71
N ARG A 30 2.91 0.74 4.54
CA ARG A 30 3.21 -0.05 5.73
C ARG A 30 2.06 0.00 6.74
N GLU A 31 1.50 1.18 6.98
CA GLU A 31 0.36 1.35 7.89
C GLU A 31 -0.87 0.59 7.38
N ALA A 32 -1.17 0.68 6.08
CA ALA A 32 -2.26 -0.07 5.46
C ALA A 32 -2.10 -1.59 5.62
N VAL A 33 -0.91 -2.12 5.35
CA VAL A 33 -0.62 -3.56 5.52
C VAL A 33 -0.71 -3.99 6.98
N SER A 34 -0.19 -3.19 7.92
CA SER A 34 -0.34 -3.47 9.35
C SER A 34 -1.80 -3.52 9.79
N GLY A 35 -2.65 -2.64 9.24
CA GLY A 35 -4.09 -2.67 9.48
C GLY A 35 -4.76 -3.94 8.94
N ILE A 36 -4.41 -4.35 7.72
CA ILE A 36 -4.92 -5.60 7.11
C ILE A 36 -4.53 -6.82 7.96
N LEU A 37 -3.27 -6.92 8.38
CA LEU A 37 -2.81 -8.04 9.20
C LEU A 37 -3.53 -8.12 10.54
N ALA A 38 -3.71 -6.99 11.22
CA ALA A 38 -4.42 -6.93 12.49
C ALA A 38 -5.90 -7.30 12.36
N ASP A 39 -6.55 -6.90 11.26
CA ASP A 39 -7.94 -7.23 10.99
C ASP A 39 -8.12 -8.72 10.71
N VAL A 40 -7.24 -9.31 9.89
CA VAL A 40 -7.24 -10.76 9.62
C VAL A 40 -6.92 -11.57 10.87
N GLU A 41 -5.99 -11.12 11.72
CA GLU A 41 -5.70 -11.78 13.00
C GLU A 41 -6.92 -11.78 13.92
N LYS A 42 -7.66 -10.67 13.98
CA LYS A 42 -8.83 -10.52 14.86
C LYS A 42 -10.08 -11.24 14.33
N ASN A 43 -10.32 -11.16 13.04
CA ASN A 43 -11.60 -11.52 12.43
C ASN A 43 -11.52 -12.69 11.43
N GLY A 44 -10.31 -13.22 11.17
CA GLY A 44 -10.08 -14.42 10.36
C GLY A 44 -10.66 -14.34 8.95
N ASP A 45 -11.32 -15.43 8.53
CA ASP A 45 -11.89 -15.57 7.19
C ASP A 45 -12.91 -14.48 6.84
N ALA A 46 -13.61 -13.90 7.83
CA ALA A 46 -14.55 -12.81 7.58
C ALA A 46 -13.83 -11.55 7.07
N ALA A 47 -12.69 -11.20 7.66
CA ALA A 47 -11.86 -10.10 7.18
C ALA A 47 -11.27 -10.41 5.80
N LEU A 48 -10.80 -11.65 5.60
CA LEU A 48 -10.25 -12.06 4.30
C LEU A 48 -11.29 -11.90 3.18
N ILE A 49 -12.50 -12.42 3.36
CA ILE A 49 -13.60 -12.30 2.38
C ILE A 49 -13.93 -10.83 2.08
N ALA A 50 -14.03 -10.00 3.13
CA ALA A 50 -14.34 -8.57 2.95
C ALA A 50 -13.23 -7.83 2.18
N LEU A 51 -11.97 -8.15 2.46
CA LEU A 51 -10.82 -7.53 1.81
C LEU A 51 -10.69 -8.00 0.35
N THR A 52 -11.00 -9.27 0.04
CA THR A 52 -11.05 -9.77 -1.34
C THR A 52 -12.11 -9.04 -2.16
N SER A 53 -13.33 -8.88 -1.64
CA SER A 53 -14.38 -8.11 -2.32
C SER A 53 -13.93 -6.67 -2.59
N ARG A 54 -13.28 -6.04 -1.61
CA ARG A 54 -12.80 -4.65 -1.71
C ARG A 54 -11.68 -4.46 -2.74
N PHE A 55 -10.65 -5.31 -2.72
CA PHE A 55 -9.43 -5.08 -3.49
C PHE A 55 -9.41 -5.83 -4.82
N ASP A 56 -10.05 -7.00 -4.88
CA ASP A 56 -10.04 -7.88 -6.05
C ASP A 56 -11.38 -7.83 -6.81
N GLY A 57 -12.42 -7.23 -6.22
CA GLY A 57 -13.75 -7.14 -6.82
C GLY A 57 -14.45 -8.51 -6.92
N PHE A 58 -14.08 -9.45 -6.06
CA PHE A 58 -14.61 -10.82 -6.07
C PHE A 58 -15.28 -11.16 -4.74
N ASP A 59 -16.54 -11.53 -4.81
CA ASP A 59 -17.34 -11.89 -3.63
C ASP A 59 -17.17 -13.38 -3.31
N LEU A 60 -16.51 -13.65 -2.20
CA LEU A 60 -16.29 -14.99 -1.66
C LEU A 60 -17.33 -15.34 -0.59
N THR A 61 -17.57 -16.64 -0.42
CA THR A 61 -18.16 -17.20 0.80
C THR A 61 -17.12 -18.11 1.49
N PRO A 62 -17.32 -18.48 2.76
CA PRO A 62 -16.44 -19.45 3.42
C PRO A 62 -16.28 -20.76 2.65
N GLU A 63 -17.32 -21.20 1.95
CA GLU A 63 -17.35 -22.44 1.16
C GLU A 63 -16.53 -22.33 -0.14
N THR A 64 -16.37 -21.13 -0.69
CA THR A 64 -15.64 -20.89 -1.96
C THR A 64 -14.23 -20.36 -1.75
N LEU A 65 -13.77 -20.28 -0.49
CA LEU A 65 -12.47 -19.72 -0.14
C LEU A 65 -11.29 -20.59 -0.60
N ARG A 66 -11.53 -21.89 -0.82
CA ARG A 66 -10.51 -22.88 -1.20
C ARG A 66 -10.94 -23.61 -2.47
N VAL A 67 -9.95 -24.10 -3.23
CA VAL A 67 -10.13 -24.92 -4.43
C VAL A 67 -9.70 -26.37 -4.21
#